data_AF-A0A8J3DFV1-F1
#
_entry.id   AF-A0A8J3DFV1-F1
#
_cell.length_a   1.000
_cell.length_b   1.000
_cell.length_c   1.000
_cell.angle_alpha   90.00
_cell.angle_beta   90.00
_cell.angle_gamma   90.00
#
_symmetry.space_group_name_H-M   'P 1'
#
loop_
_entity.id
_entity.type
_entity.pdbx_description
1 polymer ?
#
loop_
_entity_poly.entity_id
_entity_poly.type
_entity_poly.pdbx_seq_one_letter_code
_entity_poly.pdbx_strand_id
1 'polypeptide(L)' 'MTQTFEMNGKSYTTDKATLDVLRSIVPAAKAANDFSAVAAIMILGQQTGRVREVA' A
#
# COMPACT_ATOMS: atom_id res chain seq x y z
N MET A 1 11.92 -9.43 -5.18
CA MET A 1 11.66 -9.88 -3.79
C MET A 1 10.45 -9.13 -3.28
N THR A 2 9.53 -9.83 -2.60
CA THR A 2 8.38 -9.25 -1.92
C THR A 2 8.75 -8.82 -0.51
N GLN A 3 8.20 -7.70 -0.05
CA GLN A 3 8.36 -7.14 1.28
C GLN A 3 7.00 -7.11 1.98
N THR A 4 7.01 -7.36 3.28
CA THR A 4 5.83 -7.28 4.13
C THR A 4 5.70 -5.89 4.74
N PHE A 5 4.47 -5.36 4.82
CA PHE A 5 4.15 -4.10 5.47
C PHE A 5 2.77 -4.17 6.13
N GLU A 6 2.56 -3.37 7.17
CA GLU A 6 1.27 -3.27 7.85
C GLU A 6 0.53 -1.99 7.44
N MET A 7 -0.78 -2.12 7.25
CA MET A 7 -1.65 -0.98 6.96
C MET A 7 -3.06 -1.26 7.49
N ASN A 8 -3.64 -0.30 8.21
CA ASN A 8 -4.97 -0.44 8.84
C ASN A 8 -5.14 -1.71 9.69
N GLY A 9 -4.10 -2.12 10.42
CA GLY A 9 -4.12 -3.31 11.27
C GLY A 9 -4.07 -4.64 10.51
N LYS A 10 -3.80 -4.62 9.19
CA LYS A 10 -3.64 -5.80 8.36
C LYS A 10 -2.22 -5.87 7.80
N SER A 11 -1.71 -7.08 7.64
CA SER A 11 -0.41 -7.35 7.03
C SER A 11 -0.56 -7.59 5.53
N TYR A 12 0.32 -7.00 4.73
CA TYR A 12 0.34 -7.11 3.28
C TYR A 12 1.74 -7.43 2.77
N THR A 13 1.83 -8.07 1.60
CA THR A 13 3.08 -8.27 0.85
C THR A 13 3.02 -7.58 -0.51
N THR A 14 4.12 -6.96 -0.92
CA THR A 14 4.24 -6.34 -2.25
C THR A 14 5.71 -6.21 -2.68
N ASP A 15 5.98 -5.83 -3.93
CA ASP A 15 7.35 -5.56 -4.40
C ASP A 15 7.90 -4.22 -3.88
N LYS A 16 9.21 -4.07 -3.93
CA LYS A 16 9.89 -2.85 -3.45
C LYS A 16 9.40 -1.57 -4.11
N ALA A 17 9.13 -1.56 -5.41
CA ALA A 17 8.72 -0.35 -6.09
C ALA A 17 7.34 0.11 -5.60
N THR A 18 6.39 -0.81 -5.46
CA THR A 18 5.06 -0.50 -4.91
C THR A 18 5.14 -0.01 -3.46
N LEU A 19 5.97 -0.64 -2.62
CA LEU A 19 6.14 -0.22 -1.24
C LEU A 19 6.77 1.17 -1.13
N ASP A 20 7.76 1.48 -1.97
CA ASP A 20 8.41 2.80 -2.00
C ASP A 20 7.41 3.89 -2.43
N VAL A 21 6.53 3.61 -3.39
CA VAL A 21 5.43 4.53 -3.77
C VAL A 21 4.49 4.76 -2.59
N LEU A 22 4.00 3.69 -1.96
CA LEU A 22 3.11 3.81 -0.78
C LEU A 22 3.77 4.65 0.33
N ARG A 23 5.04 4.39 0.63
CA ARG A 23 5.81 5.16 1.63
C ARG A 23 5.97 6.63 1.27
N SER A 24 6.05 6.97 -0.01
CA SER A 24 6.18 8.36 -0.47
C SER A 24 4.88 9.17 -0.32
N ILE A 25 3.71 8.54 -0.51
CA ILE A 25 2.43 9.24 -0.54
C ILE A 25 1.70 9.24 0.81
N VAL A 26 1.92 8.23 1.65
CA VAL A 26 1.21 8.09 2.95
C VAL A 26 1.41 9.31 3.87
N PRO A 27 2.59 9.94 3.98
CA PRO A 27 2.76 11.14 4.79
C PRO A 27 1.90 12.32 4.31
N ALA A 28 1.85 12.55 2.99
CA ALA A 28 1.03 13.61 2.41
C ALA A 28 -0.48 13.31 2.58
N ALA A 29 -0.88 12.06 2.38
CA ALA A 29 -2.26 11.60 2.61
C ALA A 29 -2.72 11.84 4.05
N LYS A 30 -1.85 11.55 5.04
CA LYS A 30 -2.12 11.84 6.46
C LYS A 30 -2.23 13.34 6.73
N ALA A 31 -1.33 14.14 6.16
CA ALA A 31 -1.33 15.59 6.36
C ALA A 31 -2.58 16.26 5.77
N ALA A 32 -3.05 15.79 4.62
CA ALA A 32 -4.25 16.29 3.95
C ALA A 32 -5.55 15.63 4.43
N ASN A 33 -5.46 14.59 5.27
CA ASN A 33 -6.58 13.70 5.60
C ASN A 33 -7.31 13.15 4.35
N ASP A 34 -6.55 12.89 3.27
CA ASP A 34 -7.05 12.36 2.00
C ASP A 34 -6.26 11.09 1.63
N PHE A 35 -6.92 9.94 1.76
CA PHE A 35 -6.33 8.63 1.50
C PHE A 35 -6.73 8.05 0.13
N SER A 36 -7.38 8.84 -0.73
CA SER A 36 -7.89 8.37 -2.03
C SER A 36 -6.81 7.74 -2.90
N ALA A 37 -5.63 8.37 -3.00
CA ALA A 37 -4.50 7.84 -3.78
C ALA A 37 -3.95 6.53 -3.18
N VAL A 38 -3.82 6.45 -1.86
CA VAL A 38 -3.38 5.23 -1.15
C VAL A 38 -4.38 4.09 -1.41
N ALA A 39 -5.68 4.38 -1.29
CA ALA A 39 -6.74 3.42 -1.55
C ALA A 39 -6.73 2.91 -3.00
N ALA A 40 -6.57 3.82 -3.98
CA ALA A 40 -6.50 3.45 -5.39
C ALA A 40 -5.35 2.48 -5.68
N ILE A 41 -4.14 2.77 -5.16
CA ILE A 41 -2.96 1.89 -5.33
C ILE A 41 -3.20 0.53 -4.67
N MET A 42 -3.81 0.51 -3.48
CA MET A 42 -4.10 -0.74 -2.77
C MET A 42 -5.13 -1.59 -3.52
N ILE A 43 -6.19 -0.99 -4.07
CA ILE A 43 -7.21 -1.68 -4.86
C ILE A 43 -6.60 -2.26 -6.14
N LEU A 44 -5.88 -1.45 -6.92
CA LEU A 44 -5.21 -1.90 -8.15
C LEU A 44 -4.16 -2.96 -7.86
N GLY A 45 -3.39 -2.78 -6.79
CA GLY A 45 -2.38 -3.74 -6.35
C GLY A 45 -2.98 -5.10 -6.02
N GLN A 46 -4.12 -5.12 -5.33
CA GLN A 46 -4.83 -6.37 -5.02
C GLN A 46 -5.43 -7.03 -6.26
N GLN A 47 -6.08 -6.25 -7.14
CA GLN A 47 -6.67 -6.76 -8.38
C GLN A 47 -5.62 -7.38 -9.32
N THR A 48 -4.42 -6.81 -9.35
CA THR A 48 -3.31 -7.33 -10.16
C THR A 48 -2.49 -8.40 -9.46
N GLY A 49 -2.78 -8.70 -8.19
CA GLY A 49 -2.04 -9.64 -7.36
C GLY A 49 -0.64 -9.16 -6.94
N ARG A 50 -0.33 -7.89 -7.16
CA ARG A 50 0.93 -7.22 -6.80
C ARG A 50 0.99 -6.80 -5.33
N VAL A 51 -0.17 -6.58 -4.71
CA VAL A 51 -0.36 -6.45 -3.27
C VAL A 51 -1.22 -7.62 -2.80
N ARG A 52 -0.80 -8.33 -1.76
CA ARG A 52 -1.56 -9.46 -1.20
C ARG A 52 -1.63 -9.37 0.31
N GLU A 53 -2.81 -9.57 0.87
CA GLU A 53 -2.96 -9.69 2.33
C GLU A 53 -2.26 -10.96 2.81
N VAL A 54 -1.54 -10.85 3.92
CA VAL A 54 -0.94 -11.97 4.63
C VAL A 54 -1.91 -12.31 5.76
N ALA A 55 -2.58 -13.46 5.63
CA ALA A 55 -3.50 -13.98 6.63
C ALA A 55 -2.78 -14.36 7.93
#